data_AF-A0A934R4D6-F1
#
_entry.id   AF-A0A934R4D6-F1
#
_cell.length_a   1.000
_cell.length_b   1.000
_cell.length_c   1.000
_cell.angle_alpha   90.00
_cell.angle_beta   90.00
_cell.angle_gamma   90.00
#
_symmetry.space_group_name_H-M   'P 1'
#
loop_
_entity.id
_entity.type
_entity.pdbx_description
1 polymer ?
#
loop_
_entity_poly.entity_id
_entity_poly.type
_entity_poly.pdbx_seq_one_letter_code
_entity_poly.pdbx_strand_id
1 'polypeptide(L)'
;MKMLSLALAAFAAATVASNAQVRVTEYSHKGLFGEYFEVAYLGATGTTQDLTGWKFNDNSGTASTGIALPAVILNPNQTVIVTEISAGLFEQAWYGERGVSAPASLVDYVENNQRNLGKTDEIRIFNAGGTQVDTVSITSALDTEDAPAVLNAARTSFVFASTVAGQFKAGAPAGNGPTGSPGIVAP
;
A
#
# COMPACT_ATOMS: atom_id res chain seq x y z
N MET A 1 55.29 -22.06 26.46
CA MET A 1 54.42 -20.98 25.95
C MET A 1 53.36 -21.61 25.05
N LYS A 2 52.10 -21.70 25.50
CA LYS A 2 50.97 -22.23 24.72
C LYS A 2 50.28 -21.02 24.08
N MET A 3 50.33 -20.93 22.75
CA MET A 3 49.61 -19.90 22.00
C MET A 3 48.13 -20.25 21.99
N LEU A 4 47.30 -19.41 22.63
CA LEU A 4 45.84 -19.47 22.50
C LEU A 4 45.47 -18.79 21.18
N SER A 5 44.90 -19.56 20.26
CA SER A 5 44.33 -19.04 19.02
C SER A 5 42.99 -18.38 19.32
N LEU A 6 42.85 -17.10 18.97
CA LEU A 6 41.60 -16.35 19.07
C LEU A 6 40.83 -16.56 17.76
N ALA A 7 39.78 -17.38 17.78
CA ALA A 7 38.87 -17.50 16.65
C ALA A 7 37.96 -16.27 16.62
N LEU A 8 38.15 -15.41 15.62
CA LEU A 8 37.28 -14.27 15.37
C LEU A 8 36.01 -14.77 14.67
N ALA A 9 34.91 -14.91 15.41
CA ALA A 9 33.59 -15.15 14.82
C ALA A 9 33.14 -13.86 14.11
N ALA A 10 33.23 -13.85 12.78
CA ALA A 10 32.63 -12.81 11.97
C ALA A 10 31.09 -12.95 12.07
N PHE A 11 30.47 -12.14 12.91
CA PHE A 11 29.03 -11.90 12.82
C PHE A 11 28.78 -11.18 11.49
N ALA A 12 28.30 -11.91 10.49
CA ALA A 12 27.66 -11.31 9.34
C ALA A 12 26.46 -10.52 9.87
N ALA A 13 26.59 -9.20 9.95
CA ALA A 13 25.46 -8.31 10.14
C ALA A 13 24.56 -8.52 8.93
N ALA A 14 23.50 -9.33 9.08
CA ALA A 14 22.40 -9.30 8.14
C ALA A 14 21.89 -7.85 8.16
N THR A 15 22.16 -7.12 7.09
CA THR A 15 21.52 -5.84 6.86
C THR A 15 20.03 -6.13 6.86
N VAL A 16 19.35 -5.80 7.95
CA VAL A 16 17.91 -5.63 7.94
C VAL A 16 17.65 -4.58 6.86
N ALA A 17 17.23 -5.02 5.68
CA ALA A 17 16.73 -4.12 4.66
C ALA A 17 15.71 -3.23 5.36
N SER A 18 15.92 -1.91 5.32
CA SER A 18 15.00 -1.01 5.98
C SER A 18 13.63 -1.20 5.33
N ASN A 19 12.65 -1.70 6.10
CA ASN A 19 11.25 -1.79 5.66
C ASN A 19 10.65 -0.41 5.32
N ALA A 20 11.40 0.69 5.47
CA ALA A 20 11.07 2.05 5.04
C ALA A 20 10.71 2.17 3.54
N GLN A 21 10.86 1.10 2.78
CA GLN A 21 10.53 1.02 1.36
C GLN A 21 9.13 0.45 1.11
N VAL A 22 8.47 -0.19 2.10
CA VAL A 22 7.04 -0.51 1.98
C VAL A 22 6.24 0.72 2.38
N ARG A 23 5.43 1.24 1.46
CA ARG A 23 4.71 2.49 1.63
C ARG A 23 3.27 2.37 1.19
N VAL A 24 2.37 3.05 1.88
CA VAL A 24 1.07 3.38 1.33
C VAL A 24 1.28 4.40 0.21
N THR A 25 0.74 4.13 -0.96
CA THR A 25 0.95 4.95 -2.17
C THR A 25 -0.31 5.60 -2.71
N GLU A 26 -1.47 5.05 -2.37
CA GLU A 26 -2.76 5.61 -2.73
C GLU A 26 -3.78 5.24 -1.64
N TYR A 27 -4.74 6.12 -1.34
CA TYR A 27 -5.88 5.77 -0.50
C TYR A 27 -7.13 6.58 -0.84
N SER A 28 -8.28 5.96 -0.64
CA SER A 28 -9.61 6.57 -0.67
C SER A 28 -10.35 6.09 0.57
N HIS A 29 -10.73 7.03 1.43
CA HIS A 29 -11.36 6.73 2.72
C HIS A 29 -12.90 6.69 2.62
N LYS A 30 -13.44 6.97 1.43
CA LYS A 30 -14.85 6.83 1.07
C LYS A 30 -15.00 6.95 -0.45
N GLY A 31 -16.05 6.36 -1.01
CA GLY A 31 -16.47 6.66 -2.36
C GLY A 31 -17.40 5.62 -2.97
N LEU A 32 -17.73 5.83 -4.24
CA LEU A 32 -18.66 5.02 -5.03
C LEU A 32 -18.31 3.51 -5.03
N PHE A 33 -17.04 3.17 -4.85
CA PHE A 33 -16.53 1.80 -4.90
C PHE A 33 -15.89 1.36 -3.57
N GLY A 34 -16.33 1.96 -2.46
CA GLY A 34 -15.86 1.66 -1.12
C GLY A 34 -14.48 2.25 -0.80
N GLU A 35 -14.01 1.97 0.41
CA GLU A 35 -12.69 2.36 0.86
C GLU A 35 -11.61 1.47 0.25
N TYR A 36 -10.45 2.05 -0.03
CA TYR A 36 -9.25 1.27 -0.32
C TYR A 36 -7.98 2.02 0.04
N PHE A 37 -6.90 1.27 0.13
CA PHE A 37 -5.56 1.81 0.05
C PHE A 37 -4.62 0.83 -0.66
N GLU A 38 -3.58 1.39 -1.26
CA GLU A 38 -2.53 0.66 -1.95
C GLU A 38 -1.28 0.63 -1.08
N VAL A 39 -0.66 -0.55 -0.98
CA VAL A 39 0.66 -0.75 -0.38
C VAL A 39 1.63 -1.18 -1.46
N ALA A 40 2.73 -0.45 -1.62
CA ALA A 40 3.76 -0.70 -2.61
C ALA A 40 5.13 -0.97 -1.97
N TYR A 41 5.93 -1.80 -2.62
CA TYR A 41 7.36 -1.91 -2.31
C TYR A 41 8.18 -1.00 -3.22
N LEU A 42 8.83 0.00 -2.63
CA LEU A 42 9.58 1.06 -3.32
C LEU A 42 11.10 0.87 -3.24
N GLY A 43 11.54 -0.38 -3.10
CA GLY A 43 12.95 -0.73 -2.96
C GLY A 43 13.78 -0.58 -4.23
N ALA A 44 15.07 -0.88 -4.12
CA ALA A 44 15.98 -0.82 -5.26
C ALA A 44 15.78 -2.00 -6.22
N THR A 45 16.06 -1.80 -7.50
CA THR A 45 16.05 -2.87 -8.51
C THR A 45 16.85 -4.09 -8.06
N GLY A 46 16.29 -5.29 -8.23
CA GLY A 46 16.92 -6.56 -7.84
C GLY A 46 16.73 -6.94 -6.36
N THR A 47 16.00 -6.13 -5.58
CA THR A 47 15.56 -6.48 -4.23
C THR A 47 14.10 -6.91 -4.22
N THR A 48 13.67 -7.64 -3.21
CA THR A 48 12.27 -8.04 -3.02
C THR A 48 11.86 -7.87 -1.58
N GLN A 49 10.54 -7.77 -1.35
CA GLN A 49 9.95 -7.75 -0.03
C GLN A 49 8.88 -8.81 0.10
N ASP A 50 9.08 -9.76 1.02
CA ASP A 50 8.07 -10.74 1.41
C ASP A 50 7.11 -10.11 2.44
N LEU A 51 5.82 -10.11 2.12
CA LEU A 51 4.73 -9.60 2.97
C LEU A 51 4.09 -10.69 3.85
N THR A 52 4.63 -11.92 3.85
CA THR A 52 4.14 -12.99 4.71
C THR A 52 4.13 -12.58 6.18
N GLY A 53 2.94 -12.62 6.81
CA GLY A 53 2.74 -12.25 8.21
C GLY A 53 2.63 -10.74 8.46
N TRP A 54 2.73 -9.90 7.43
CA TRP A 54 2.51 -8.47 7.54
C TRP A 54 1.03 -8.17 7.75
N LYS A 55 0.75 -7.04 8.40
CA LYS A 55 -0.58 -6.63 8.77
C LYS A 55 -0.76 -5.13 8.57
N PHE A 56 -2.00 -4.71 8.45
CA PHE A 56 -2.37 -3.31 8.62
C PHE A 56 -3.36 -3.14 9.77
N ASN A 57 -3.43 -1.91 10.27
CA ASN A 57 -4.47 -1.50 11.20
C ASN A 57 -4.74 0.00 11.08
N ASP A 58 -5.83 0.44 11.69
CA ASP A 58 -6.13 1.87 11.84
C ASP A 58 -5.47 2.48 13.10
N ASN A 59 -5.87 3.70 13.44
CA ASN A 59 -5.40 4.42 14.62
C ASN A 59 -5.86 3.77 15.96
N SER A 60 -6.87 2.89 15.95
CA SER A 60 -7.44 2.24 17.12
C SER A 60 -6.69 0.96 17.54
N GLY A 61 -5.85 0.42 16.65
CA GLY A 61 -5.26 -0.90 16.83
C GLY A 61 -3.73 -0.97 16.79
N THR A 62 -3.23 -2.19 16.99
CA THR A 62 -1.80 -2.55 16.92
C THR A 62 -1.59 -3.72 15.94
N ALA A 63 -0.34 -4.15 15.76
CA ALA A 63 -0.01 -5.33 14.95
C ALA A 63 -0.74 -6.60 15.41
N SER A 64 -0.96 -6.80 16.72
CA SER A 64 -1.60 -8.02 17.22
C SER A 64 -3.06 -8.13 16.76
N THR A 65 -3.75 -7.00 16.67
CA THR A 65 -5.13 -6.86 16.22
C THR A 65 -5.25 -6.52 14.73
N GLY A 66 -4.15 -6.47 13.98
CA GLY A 66 -4.16 -6.07 12.57
C GLY A 66 -4.79 -7.12 11.65
N ILE A 67 -5.30 -6.65 10.51
CA ILE A 67 -5.74 -7.51 9.40
C ILE A 67 -4.51 -7.91 8.58
N ALA A 68 -4.43 -9.17 8.17
CA ALA A 68 -3.30 -9.67 7.37
C ALA A 68 -3.28 -9.04 5.98
N LEU A 69 -2.09 -8.65 5.53
CA LEU A 69 -1.83 -8.38 4.12
C LEU A 69 -1.65 -9.71 3.35
N PRO A 70 -1.68 -9.70 2.00
CA PRO A 70 -1.51 -10.90 1.22
C PRO A 70 -0.10 -11.46 1.42
N ALA A 71 0.02 -12.79 1.51
CA ALA A 71 1.30 -13.46 1.65
C ALA A 71 1.99 -13.57 0.28
N VAL A 72 2.52 -12.43 -0.19
CA VAL A 72 3.14 -12.27 -1.52
C VAL A 72 4.53 -11.67 -1.40
N ILE A 73 5.35 -11.93 -2.43
CA ILE A 73 6.65 -11.29 -2.60
C ILE A 73 6.49 -10.16 -3.62
N LEU A 74 6.81 -8.94 -3.20
CA LEU A 74 6.82 -7.76 -4.07
C LEU A 74 8.21 -7.49 -4.61
N ASN A 75 8.32 -7.33 -5.93
CA ASN A 75 9.42 -6.64 -6.58
C ASN A 75 9.22 -5.11 -6.48
N PRO A 76 10.24 -4.30 -6.79
CA PRO A 76 10.11 -2.85 -6.77
C PRO A 76 8.99 -2.37 -7.68
N ASN A 77 8.19 -1.43 -7.17
CA ASN A 77 6.99 -0.85 -7.78
C ASN A 77 5.84 -1.85 -8.01
N GLN A 78 5.88 -3.03 -7.37
CA GLN A 78 4.70 -3.88 -7.25
C GLN A 78 3.87 -3.49 -6.03
N THR A 79 2.57 -3.71 -6.12
CA THR A 79 1.59 -3.25 -5.15
C THR A 79 0.57 -4.32 -4.83
N VAL A 80 -0.01 -4.20 -3.64
CA VAL A 80 -1.24 -4.87 -3.24
C VAL A 80 -2.27 -3.82 -2.88
N ILE A 81 -3.55 -4.14 -3.11
CA ILE A 81 -4.65 -3.27 -2.73
C ILE A 81 -5.41 -3.88 -1.57
N VAL A 82 -5.69 -3.09 -0.56
CA VAL A 82 -6.64 -3.44 0.50
C VAL A 82 -7.91 -2.66 0.22
N THR A 83 -9.04 -3.36 0.10
CA THR A 83 -10.32 -2.74 -0.26
C THR A 83 -11.47 -3.30 0.58
N GLU A 84 -12.47 -2.46 0.84
CA GLU A 84 -13.71 -2.82 1.53
C GLU A 84 -14.62 -3.73 0.69
N ILE A 85 -14.48 -3.71 -0.63
CA ILE A 85 -15.28 -4.55 -1.55
C ILE A 85 -14.50 -5.79 -2.00
N SER A 86 -15.16 -6.71 -2.71
CA SER A 86 -14.47 -7.85 -3.33
C SER A 86 -13.53 -7.39 -4.45
N ALA A 87 -12.43 -8.10 -4.70
CA ALA A 87 -11.46 -7.75 -5.75
C ALA A 87 -12.13 -7.69 -7.13
N GLY A 88 -13.03 -8.63 -7.45
CA GLY A 88 -13.73 -8.63 -8.74
C GLY A 88 -14.59 -7.38 -8.98
N LEU A 89 -15.25 -6.85 -7.95
CA LEU A 89 -15.99 -5.58 -8.06
C LEU A 89 -15.04 -4.39 -8.19
N PHE A 90 -13.93 -4.39 -7.43
CA PHE A 90 -12.90 -3.35 -7.52
C PHE A 90 -12.30 -3.31 -8.93
N GLU A 91 -11.94 -4.48 -9.48
CA GLU A 91 -11.39 -4.61 -10.82
C GLU A 91 -12.37 -4.18 -11.91
N GLN A 92 -13.62 -4.60 -11.79
CA GLN A 92 -14.66 -4.21 -12.73
C GLN A 92 -14.83 -2.68 -12.75
N ALA A 93 -14.85 -2.03 -11.58
CA ALA A 93 -15.02 -0.59 -11.46
C ALA A 93 -13.81 0.21 -11.99
N TRP A 94 -12.60 -0.17 -11.61
CA TRP A 94 -11.40 0.60 -11.93
C TRP A 94 -10.80 0.30 -13.31
N TYR A 95 -10.96 -0.94 -13.80
CA TYR A 95 -10.33 -1.39 -15.04
C TYR A 95 -11.37 -1.84 -16.08
N GLY A 96 -12.28 -2.74 -15.69
CA GLY A 96 -13.21 -3.40 -16.60
C GLY A 96 -14.16 -2.44 -17.34
N GLU A 97 -14.78 -1.50 -16.62
CA GLU A 97 -15.70 -0.50 -17.19
C GLU A 97 -15.03 0.46 -18.17
N ARG A 98 -13.69 0.44 -18.22
CA ARG A 98 -12.88 1.27 -19.10
C ARG A 98 -12.21 0.50 -20.22
N GLY A 99 -12.42 -0.81 -20.29
CA GLY A 99 -11.78 -1.67 -21.27
C GLY A 99 -10.26 -1.69 -21.12
N VAL A 100 -9.75 -1.47 -19.90
CA VAL A 100 -8.33 -1.66 -19.57
C VAL A 100 -8.18 -2.87 -18.66
N SER A 101 -7.02 -3.52 -18.73
CA SER A 101 -6.68 -4.58 -17.79
C SER A 101 -6.09 -3.99 -16.51
N ALA A 102 -6.21 -4.72 -15.39
CA ALA A 102 -5.43 -4.43 -14.20
C ALA A 102 -3.93 -4.38 -14.55
N PRO A 103 -3.16 -3.44 -13.98
CA PRO A 103 -1.75 -3.29 -14.28
C PRO A 103 -0.95 -4.48 -13.72
N ALA A 104 0.09 -4.91 -14.44
CA ALA A 104 0.93 -6.04 -14.01
C ALA A 104 1.72 -5.80 -12.70
N SER A 105 1.78 -4.54 -12.24
CA SER A 105 2.34 -4.17 -10.95
C SER A 105 1.42 -4.50 -9.78
N LEU A 106 0.11 -4.64 -9.99
CA LEU A 106 -0.83 -5.08 -8.96
C LEU A 106 -0.80 -6.59 -8.86
N VAL A 107 -0.33 -7.12 -7.73
CA VAL A 107 -0.10 -8.57 -7.58
C VAL A 107 -1.21 -9.29 -6.84
N ASP A 108 -1.91 -8.61 -5.93
CA ASP A 108 -2.95 -9.22 -5.10
C ASP A 108 -3.83 -8.18 -4.38
N TYR A 109 -4.90 -8.66 -3.78
CA TYR A 109 -5.86 -7.88 -2.99
C TYR A 109 -6.04 -8.45 -1.57
N VAL A 110 -6.36 -7.56 -0.63
CA VAL A 110 -7.07 -7.91 0.60
C VAL A 110 -8.50 -7.40 0.44
N GLU A 111 -9.44 -8.32 0.45
CA GLU A 111 -10.86 -8.00 0.30
C GLU A 111 -11.54 -7.74 1.65
N ASN A 112 -12.69 -7.08 1.61
CA ASN A 112 -13.58 -6.91 2.75
C ASN A 112 -12.87 -6.29 3.97
N ASN A 113 -12.11 -5.22 3.74
CA ASN A 113 -11.49 -4.44 4.82
C ASN A 113 -12.53 -4.00 5.85
N GLN A 114 -12.41 -4.51 7.08
CA GLN A 114 -13.36 -4.24 8.16
C GLN A 114 -12.90 -3.13 9.12
N ARG A 115 -11.86 -2.35 8.76
CA ARG A 115 -11.35 -1.27 9.62
C ARG A 115 -12.13 0.04 9.47
N ASN A 116 -12.89 0.23 8.40
CA ASN A 116 -13.75 1.41 8.18
C ASN A 116 -12.96 2.73 8.39
N LEU A 117 -12.06 3.01 7.45
CA LEU A 117 -11.10 4.11 7.48
C LEU A 117 -11.82 5.46 7.37
N GLY A 118 -12.19 6.06 8.50
CA GLY A 118 -12.77 7.38 8.56
C GLY A 118 -11.78 8.51 8.24
N LYS A 119 -12.33 9.70 8.00
CA LYS A 119 -11.60 10.95 7.65
C LYS A 119 -10.60 11.48 8.69
N THR A 120 -10.48 10.81 9.83
CA THR A 120 -9.55 11.13 10.92
C THR A 120 -8.71 9.93 11.34
N ASP A 121 -8.78 8.83 10.59
CA ASP A 121 -8.08 7.61 10.92
C ASP A 121 -6.67 7.60 10.35
N GLU A 122 -5.94 6.56 10.69
CA GLU A 122 -4.61 6.31 10.15
C GLU A 122 -4.63 4.99 9.40
N ILE A 123 -3.71 4.83 8.45
CA ILE A 123 -3.37 3.53 7.88
C ILE A 123 -1.98 3.22 8.41
N ARG A 124 -1.86 2.22 9.27
CA ARG A 124 -0.58 1.76 9.87
C ARG A 124 -0.22 0.41 9.30
N ILE A 125 0.97 0.30 8.71
CA ILE A 125 1.51 -0.97 8.21
C ILE A 125 2.48 -1.54 9.23
N PHE A 126 2.35 -2.83 9.54
CA PHE A 126 3.21 -3.56 10.46
C PHE A 126 3.85 -4.74 9.72
N ASN A 127 5.15 -4.94 9.92
CA ASN A 127 5.83 -6.12 9.39
C ASN A 127 5.51 -7.38 10.22
N ALA A 128 6.00 -8.54 9.77
CA ALA A 128 5.81 -9.82 10.45
C ALA A 128 6.30 -9.86 11.91
N GLY A 129 7.29 -9.02 12.25
CA GLY A 129 7.80 -8.87 13.62
C GLY A 129 6.94 -7.96 14.51
N GLY A 130 5.89 -7.35 13.96
CA GLY A 130 5.01 -6.41 14.67
C GLY A 130 5.53 -4.97 14.72
N THR A 131 6.64 -4.66 14.04
CA THR A 131 7.16 -3.29 13.94
C THR A 131 6.34 -2.50 12.93
N GLN A 132 5.92 -1.29 13.29
CA GLN A 132 5.30 -0.35 12.36
C GLN A 132 6.33 0.15 11.34
N VAL A 133 6.01 0.07 10.05
CA VAL A 133 6.93 0.37 8.95
C VAL A 133 6.48 1.55 8.09
N ASP A 134 5.17 1.84 8.06
CA ASP A 134 4.63 3.04 7.45
C ASP A 134 3.37 3.50 8.16
N THR A 135 3.06 4.80 8.04
CA THR A 135 1.83 5.37 8.56
C THR A 135 1.37 6.56 7.73
N VAL A 136 0.09 6.57 7.41
CA VAL A 136 -0.59 7.69 6.76
C VAL A 136 -1.72 8.15 7.65
N SER A 137 -1.68 9.41 8.08
CA SER A 137 -2.84 10.05 8.70
C SER A 137 -3.79 10.53 7.60
N ILE A 138 -5.03 10.07 7.65
CA ILE A 138 -6.11 10.62 6.85
C ILE A 138 -6.45 11.96 7.50
N THR A 139 -6.26 13.04 6.75
CA THR A 139 -6.50 14.40 7.25
C THR A 139 -7.67 15.01 6.50
N SER A 140 -8.40 15.91 7.16
CA SER A 140 -9.49 16.65 6.53
C SER A 140 -9.04 17.54 5.36
N ALA A 141 -7.74 17.80 5.21
CA ALA A 141 -7.20 18.55 4.07
C ALA A 141 -7.18 17.72 2.78
N LEU A 142 -7.14 16.39 2.90
CA LEU A 142 -7.32 15.42 1.82
C LEU A 142 -8.54 14.58 2.16
N ASP A 143 -9.71 15.23 2.13
CA ASP A 143 -11.00 14.58 2.23
C ASP A 143 -11.23 13.78 0.93
N THR A 144 -10.73 12.53 0.93
CA THR A 144 -10.72 11.66 -0.26
C THR A 144 -12.08 11.02 -0.58
N GLU A 145 -13.19 11.62 -0.15
CA GLU A 145 -14.54 11.19 -0.57
C GLU A 145 -14.66 11.34 -2.10
N ASP A 146 -14.67 10.20 -2.80
CA ASP A 146 -14.65 10.13 -4.27
C ASP A 146 -13.44 10.83 -4.93
N ALA A 147 -12.37 11.08 -4.17
CA ALA A 147 -11.17 11.76 -4.64
C ALA A 147 -9.92 11.14 -3.99
N PRO A 148 -9.47 9.97 -4.45
CA PRO A 148 -8.28 9.31 -3.91
C PRO A 148 -7.09 10.25 -3.78
N ALA A 149 -6.31 10.05 -2.73
CA ALA A 149 -5.04 10.72 -2.56
C ALA A 149 -3.90 9.78 -2.93
N VAL A 150 -2.92 10.30 -3.64
CA VAL A 150 -1.71 9.58 -4.06
C VAL A 150 -0.49 10.19 -3.39
N LEU A 151 0.48 9.34 -3.08
CA LEU A 151 1.79 9.77 -2.60
C LEU A 151 2.49 10.55 -3.72
N ASN A 152 3.01 11.74 -3.40
CA ASN A 152 3.69 12.57 -4.38
C ASN A 152 4.99 11.92 -4.89
N ALA A 153 5.51 12.40 -6.02
CA ALA A 153 6.77 11.92 -6.61
C ALA A 153 7.97 12.02 -5.64
N ALA A 154 7.97 13.04 -4.77
CA ALA A 154 9.00 13.20 -3.74
C ALA A 154 8.88 12.18 -2.59
N ARG A 155 7.77 11.44 -2.52
CA ARG A 155 7.42 10.45 -1.49
C ARG A 155 7.34 11.00 -0.07
N THR A 156 7.04 12.29 0.04
CA THR A 156 7.02 13.06 1.29
C THR A 156 5.63 13.45 1.75
N SER A 157 4.64 13.53 0.85
CA SER A 157 3.28 13.94 1.19
C SER A 157 2.27 13.37 0.20
N PHE A 158 1.01 13.34 0.59
CA PHE A 158 -0.09 12.99 -0.30
C PHE A 158 -0.68 14.23 -0.98
N VAL A 159 -1.24 14.04 -2.17
CA VAL A 159 -1.99 15.02 -2.95
C VAL A 159 -3.21 14.35 -3.57
N PHE A 160 -4.24 15.11 -3.95
CA PHE A 160 -5.36 14.52 -4.70
C PHE A 160 -4.87 13.94 -6.03
N ALA A 161 -5.28 12.72 -6.34
CA ALA A 161 -4.94 12.04 -7.59
C ALA A 161 -5.39 12.84 -8.83
N SER A 162 -6.50 13.58 -8.76
CA SER A 162 -6.95 14.47 -9.84
C SER A 162 -5.93 15.56 -10.23
N THR A 163 -4.93 15.83 -9.38
CA THR A 163 -3.85 16.80 -9.66
C THR A 163 -2.62 16.18 -10.30
N VAL A 164 -2.56 14.86 -10.41
CA VAL A 164 -1.42 14.11 -10.95
C VAL A 164 -1.70 13.68 -12.39
N ALA A 165 -0.72 13.85 -13.28
CA ALA A 165 -0.85 13.46 -14.68
C ALA A 165 -0.85 11.93 -14.84
N GLY A 166 -1.59 11.42 -15.83
CA GLY A 166 -1.67 9.99 -16.13
C GLY A 166 -2.67 9.20 -15.27
N GLN A 167 -3.34 9.87 -14.34
CA GLN A 167 -4.39 9.32 -13.50
C GLN A 167 -5.67 9.10 -14.29
N PHE A 168 -6.50 8.18 -13.81
CA PHE A 168 -7.58 7.62 -14.58
C PHE A 168 -8.85 7.50 -13.74
N LYS A 169 -10.04 7.62 -14.35
CA LYS A 169 -11.30 7.62 -13.59
C LYS A 169 -11.75 6.18 -13.30
N ALA A 170 -12.40 5.94 -12.17
CA ALA A 170 -13.20 4.75 -11.94
C ALA A 170 -14.55 4.86 -12.66
N GLY A 171 -15.13 3.75 -13.08
CA GLY A 171 -16.47 3.67 -13.65
C GLY A 171 -16.60 3.92 -15.17
N ALA A 172 -17.83 3.73 -15.67
CA ALA A 172 -18.31 3.81 -17.05
C ALA A 172 -17.82 5.04 -17.86
N PRO A 173 -17.88 5.03 -19.22
CA PRO A 173 -17.32 6.09 -20.08
C PRO A 173 -17.87 7.52 -19.89
N ALA A 174 -18.82 7.75 -18.98
CA ALA A 174 -19.44 9.04 -18.67
C ALA A 174 -19.06 9.59 -17.28
N GLY A 175 -17.76 9.73 -17.00
CA GLY A 175 -17.19 10.92 -16.34
C GLY A 175 -17.32 11.13 -14.82
N ASN A 176 -18.15 10.38 -14.08
CA ASN A 176 -18.51 10.73 -12.69
C ASN A 176 -17.79 9.96 -11.58
N GLY A 177 -16.80 9.10 -11.86
CA GLY A 177 -16.10 8.37 -10.81
C GLY A 177 -14.82 9.05 -10.27
N PRO A 178 -14.29 8.55 -9.14
CA PRO A 178 -13.03 8.99 -8.55
C PRO A 178 -11.88 8.90 -9.56
N THR A 179 -10.91 9.79 -9.46
CA THR A 179 -9.70 9.77 -10.31
C THR A 179 -8.55 9.18 -9.50
N GLY A 180 -7.84 8.19 -10.03
CA GLY A 180 -6.78 7.44 -9.36
C GLY A 180 -6.00 6.57 -10.33
N SER A 181 -5.03 5.82 -9.83
CA SER A 181 -4.30 4.84 -10.63
C SER A 181 -3.97 3.60 -9.81
N PRO A 182 -4.97 2.98 -9.16
CA PRO A 182 -4.73 1.82 -8.32
C PRO A 182 -3.99 0.75 -9.11
N GLY A 183 -3.02 0.13 -8.44
CA GLY A 183 -2.12 -0.84 -9.04
C GLY A 183 -0.89 -0.21 -9.70
N ILE A 184 -0.76 1.12 -9.75
CA ILE A 184 0.38 1.83 -10.36
C ILE A 184 0.96 2.79 -9.32
N VAL A 185 2.19 2.52 -8.90
CA VAL A 185 2.97 3.47 -8.12
C VAL A 185 3.22 4.72 -8.97
N ALA A 186 2.62 5.85 -8.57
CA ALA A 186 2.90 7.13 -9.20
C ALA A 186 4.42 7.42 -9.18
N PRO A 187 5.01 7.89 -10.30
CA PRO A 187 6.45 8.16 -10.39
C PRO A 187 6.92 9.23 -9.42
#